data_AF-A0A524PR47-F1
#
_entry.id   AF-A0A524PR47-F1
#
_cell.length_a   1.000
_cell.length_b   1.000
_cell.length_c   1.000
_cell.angle_alpha   90.00
_cell.angle_beta   90.00
_cell.angle_gamma   90.00
#
_symmetry.space_group_name_H-M   'P 1'
#
loop_
_entity.id
_entity.type
_entity.pdbx_description
1 polymer ?
#
loop_
_entity_poly.entity_id
_entity_poly.type
_entity_poly.pdbx_seq_one_letter_code
_entity_poly.pdbx_strand_id
1 'polypeptide(L)' 'MEVLAVRWLMPGKEILLQTTCLDCGEPIRIRMLDEQILEIDPPTAVCYQMSPYAKWRSGSGSFN' A
#
# COMPACT_ATOMS: atom_id res chain seq x y z
N MET A 1 -3.97 1.96 1.97
CA MET A 1 -3.67 0.83 1.04
C MET A 1 -3.84 1.23 -0.42
N GLU A 2 -4.78 2.14 -0.69
CA GLU A 2 -5.19 2.65 -1.99
C GLU A 2 -4.02 3.18 -2.83
N VAL A 3 -3.06 3.86 -2.21
CA VAL A 3 -1.88 4.40 -2.93
C VAL A 3 -0.99 3.30 -3.52
N LEU A 4 -0.93 2.11 -2.89
CA LEU A 4 -0.19 0.97 -3.47
C LEU A 4 -0.89 0.43 -4.72
N ALA A 5 -2.21 0.60 -4.83
CA ALA A 5 -2.96 0.16 -5.99
C ALA A 5 -2.79 1.09 -7.22
N VAL A 6 -2.29 2.32 -7.02
CA VAL A 6 -2.09 3.30 -8.12
C VAL A 6 -1.14 2.76 -9.19
N ARG A 7 -0.18 1.90 -8.85
CA ARG A 7 0.73 1.27 -9.82
C ARG A 7 -0.01 0.48 -10.92
N TRP A 8 -1.21 -0.03 -10.63
CA TRP A 8 -2.03 -0.76 -11.61
C TRP A 8 -2.81 0.18 -12.55
N LEU A 9 -3.00 1.43 -12.15
CA LEU A 9 -3.71 2.44 -12.95
C LEU A 9 -2.78 3.14 -13.96
N MET A 10 -1.46 3.00 -13.77
CA MET A 10 -0.43 3.69 -14.55
C MET A 10 0.61 2.69 -15.07
N PRO A 11 0.25 1.79 -16.00
CA PRO A 11 1.14 0.74 -16.46
C PRO A 11 2.43 1.29 -17.10
N GLY A 12 3.56 0.67 -16.80
CA GLY A 12 4.89 1.06 -17.26
C GLY A 12 5.40 2.39 -16.68
N LYS A 13 4.76 2.91 -15.63
CA LYS A 13 5.22 4.11 -14.92
C LYS A 13 5.74 3.74 -13.54
N GLU A 14 6.92 4.27 -13.22
CA GLU A 14 7.44 4.21 -11.86
C GLU A 14 6.60 5.14 -10.96
N ILE A 15 6.12 4.59 -9.85
CA ILE A 15 5.40 5.31 -8.81
C ILE A 15 6.34 5.51 -7.63
N LEU A 16 6.57 6.77 -7.26
CA LEU A 16 7.27 7.18 -6.04
C LEU A 16 6.25 7.55 -4.97
N LEU A 17 6.27 6.83 -3.86
CA LEU A 17 5.47 7.11 -2.68
C LEU A 17 6.37 7.69 -1.59
N GLN A 18 6.00 8.86 -1.08
CA GLN A 18 6.66 9.51 0.04
C GLN A 18 5.63 9.78 1.13
N THR A 19 5.86 9.25 2.31
CA THR A 19 4.99 9.41 3.48
C THR A 19 5.83 9.41 4.74
N THR A 20 5.19 9.44 5.90
CA THR A 20 5.84 9.38 7.21
C THR A 20 5.30 8.19 8.00
N CYS A 21 6.11 7.66 8.90
CA CYS A 21 5.71 6.62 9.82
C CYS A 21 4.61 7.13 10.75
N LEU A 22 3.53 6.37 10.89
CA LEU A 22 2.40 6.73 11.74
C LEU A 22 2.78 6.79 13.22
N ASP A 23 3.76 5.99 13.64
CA ASP A 23 4.19 5.88 15.04
C ASP A 23 5.21 6.97 15.43
N CYS A 24 6.29 7.10 14.65
CA CYS A 24 7.42 7.98 15.01
C CYS A 24 7.59 9.23 14.13
N GLY A 25 6.86 9.34 13.02
CA GLY A 25 6.96 10.48 12.10
C GLY A 25 8.15 10.47 11.14
N GLU A 26 9.07 9.50 11.26
CA GLU A 26 10.22 9.36 10.35
C GLU A 26 9.78 9.11 8.89
N PRO A 27 10.57 9.54 7.90
CA PRO A 27 10.19 9.40 6.50
C PRO A 27 10.14 7.94 6.05
N ILE A 28 9.18 7.63 5.17
CA ILE A 28 9.05 6.36 4.46
C ILE A 28 8.98 6.65 2.96
N ARG A 29 9.85 5.98 2.20
CA ARG A 29 9.90 6.03 0.74
C ARG A 29 9.70 4.64 0.15
N ILE A 30 8.84 4.56 -0.85
CA ILE A 30 8.60 3.32 -1.61
C ILE A 30 8.64 3.63 -3.10
N ARG A 31 9.38 2.82 -3.87
CA ARG A 31 9.41 2.89 -5.34
C ARG A 31 8.80 1.62 -5.90
N MET A 32 7.89 1.78 -6.86
CA MET A 32 7.19 0.66 -7.48
C MET A 32 7.13 0.83 -8.99
N LEU A 33 7.20 -0.28 -9.72
CA LEU A 33 6.96 -0.34 -11.16
C LEU A 33 6.10 -1.57 -11.43
N ASP A 34 4.88 -1.34 -11.93
CA ASP A 34 3.89 -2.39 -12.18
C ASP A 34 3.72 -3.32 -10.98
N GLU A 35 4.07 -4.60 -11.11
CA GLU A 35 3.92 -5.61 -10.05
C GLU A 35 5.08 -5.60 -9.04
N GLN A 36 6.16 -4.88 -9.33
CA GLN A 36 7.41 -4.94 -8.60
C GLN A 36 7.57 -3.75 -7.65
N ILE A 37 8.04 -4.04 -6.44
CA ILE A 37 8.56 -3.03 -5.52
C ILE A 37 10.07 -2.96 -5.75
N LEU A 38 10.54 -1.81 -6.22
CA LEU A 38 11.95 -1.58 -6.53
C LEU A 38 12.75 -1.23 -5.28
N GLU A 39 12.13 -0.50 -4.35
CA GLU A 39 12.78 -0.01 -3.13
C GLU A 39 11.75 0.24 -2.03
N ILE A 40 12.14 -0.07 -0.78
CA ILE A 40 11.43 0.32 0.44
C ILE A 40 12.49 0.85 1.40
N ASP A 41 12.33 2.09 1.85
CA ASP A 41 13.19 2.73 2.84
C ASP A 41 12.32 3.39 3.92
N PRO A 42 12.44 3.01 5.20
CA PRO A 42 13.29 1.93 5.71
C PRO A 42 12.77 0.54 5.28
N PRO A 43 13.65 -0.48 5.13
CA PRO A 43 13.25 -1.83 4.69
C PRO A 43 12.31 -2.55 5.67
N THR A 44 12.18 -2.03 6.89
CA THR A 44 11.29 -2.53 7.94
C THR A 44 9.90 -1.87 7.91
N ALA A 45 9.62 -1.01 6.94
CA ALA A 45 8.34 -0.31 6.84
C ALA A 45 7.17 -1.32 6.74
N VAL A 46 6.12 -1.08 7.51
CA VAL A 46 4.90 -1.88 7.54
C VAL A 46 3.68 -1.02 7.28
N CYS A 47 2.66 -1.58 6.62
CA CYS A 47 1.39 -0.91 6.42
C CYS A 47 0.36 -1.43 7.42
N TYR A 48 -0.17 -0.53 8.24
CA TYR A 48 -1.31 -0.84 9.10
C TYR A 48 -2.62 -0.64 8.34
N GLN A 49 -3.47 -1.66 8.36
CA GLN A 49 -4.84 -1.59 7.82
C GLN A 49 -5.80 -2.07 8.90
N MET A 50 -6.74 -1.21 9.30
CA MET A 50 -7.93 -1.65 10.02
C MET A 50 -8.81 -2.44 9.05
N SER A 51 -8.67 -3.76 9.03
CA SER A 51 -9.52 -4.60 8.21
C SER A 51 -10.87 -4.79 8.91
N PRO A 52 -12.01 -4.48 8.28
CA PRO A 52 -13.31 -4.94 8.74
C PRO A 52 -13.51 -6.44 8.49
N TYR A 53 -12.46 -7.25 8.33
CA TYR A 53 -12.53 -8.65 7.94
C TYR A 53 -13.56 -9.45 8.74
N ALA A 54 -13.65 -9.17 10.05
CA ALA A 54 -14.68 -9.75 10.93
C ALA A 54 -16.11 -9.37 10.53
N LYS A 55 -16.36 -8.13 10.08
CA LYS A 55 -17.64 -7.66 9.52
C LYS A 55 -17.89 -8.16 8.09
N TRP A 56 -16.85 -8.32 7.27
CA TRP A 56 -16.96 -8.81 5.90
C TRP A 56 -17.31 -10.30 5.82
N ARG A 57 -16.88 -11.12 6.79
CA ARG A 57 -17.33 -12.52 6.92
C ARG A 57 -18.82 -12.66 7.23
N SER A 58 -19.45 -11.65 7.82
CA SER A 58 -20.88 -11.64 8.13
C SER A 58 -21.77 -11.32 6.91
N GLY A 59 -21.17 -11.14 5.73
CA GLY A 59 -21.87 -10.92 4.46
C GLY A 59 -21.37 -9.68 3.73
N SER A 60 -20.27 -9.81 2.98
CA SER A 60 -20.06 -8.93 1.82
C SER A 60 -20.77 -9.56 0.63
N GLY A 61 -21.97 -9.05 0.31
CA GLY A 61 -22.56 -9.28 -1.00
C GLY A 61 -21.57 -8.87 -2.09
N SER A 62 -21.33 -9.82 -3.00
CA SER A 62 -20.75 -9.67 -4.34
C SER A 62 -19.52 -8.77 -4.50
N PHE A 63 -18.35 -9.35 -4.27
CA PHE A 63 -17.19 -9.12 -5.16
C PHE A 63 -16.86 -10.45 -5.83
N ASN A 64 -17.69 -10.82 -6.79
CA ASN A 64 -17.35 -11.72 -7.90
C ASN A 64 -18.15 -11.25 -9.11
#